data_AF-A0A841DED2-F1
#
_entry.id   AF-A0A841DED2-F1
#
_cell.length_a   1.000
_cell.length_b   1.000
_cell.length_c   1.000
_cell.angle_alpha   90.00
_cell.angle_beta   90.00
_cell.angle_gamma   90.00
#
_symmetry.space_group_name_H-M   'P 1'
#
loop_
_entity.id
_entity.type
_entity.pdbx_description
1 polymer ?
#
loop_
_entity_poly.entity_id
_entity_poly.type
_entity_poly.pdbx_seq_one_letter_code
_entity_poly.pdbx_strand_id
1 'polypeptide(L)'
;MKRSPELLRLADSVVLPGFVGKTPPDWLRGRLADGLAGVVLFSRNIASPSQVAELTAALRAENPAVLVGIDEESGEVTRLEAATGSTRPGSYALGVVDDAGLTEEIARDLGRDLARAGVTLDFAPSADVNSNPDNPVIGLRSFGADPGLVARHTAAWIRGLQSAGVAACAKHFPGHGDTAVDSHHGLPLVAATAGELHEVALRPFRAAVDAGVRMVMTGHLLVPAHDAELPATLSGRILYDLLRVEMGFEGVIVTDGIEMAAVSGPYGIGGASALAVAGGADAVCVGGENADEQTALAVRDAIADAVTEGRLPEERLADAARRVAGLAAWSASAEAPPAVPGRPGDVPVGLAAARRALRVTRRSAAAVLPLPAPPHVVELAPEMNLAIDKGTPWGVGEPLGKLLPGTTVTRLEASTATGSAIEAVLASAAGRPLVAVVRDAHRHAWQADALGHLLAARPDAVVVEMGLPGRSDLGAVHLATHGSARVCGQAAAELLAGELQA
;
A
#
# COMPACT_ATOMS: atom_id res chain seq x y z
N MET A 1 -15.51 -37.88 0.97
CA MET A 1 -16.68 -37.67 1.88
C MET A 1 -17.60 -36.63 1.25
N LYS A 2 -18.88 -36.53 1.63
CA LYS A 2 -19.71 -35.36 1.23
C LYS A 2 -19.34 -34.17 2.11
N ARG A 3 -19.40 -32.94 1.57
CA ARG A 3 -19.23 -31.71 2.35
C ARG A 3 -20.30 -31.63 3.44
N SER A 4 -19.93 -31.62 4.71
CA SER A 4 -20.86 -31.37 5.81
C SER A 4 -21.10 -29.87 5.98
N PRO A 5 -22.26 -29.45 6.54
CA PRO A 5 -22.48 -28.06 6.92
C PRO A 5 -21.40 -27.51 7.87
N GLU A 6 -20.90 -28.33 8.80
CA GLU A 6 -19.81 -27.98 9.72
C GLU A 6 -18.53 -27.65 8.97
N LEU A 7 -18.16 -28.46 7.98
CA LEU A 7 -16.94 -28.25 7.18
C LEU A 7 -17.05 -26.99 6.31
N LEU A 8 -18.22 -26.70 5.76
CA LEU A 8 -18.43 -25.47 4.99
C LEU A 8 -18.30 -24.22 5.87
N ARG A 9 -18.87 -24.24 7.08
CA ARG A 9 -18.70 -23.16 8.06
C ARG A 9 -17.24 -22.99 8.47
N LEU A 10 -16.53 -24.11 8.63
CA LEU A 10 -15.11 -24.08 8.95
C LEU A 10 -14.28 -23.49 7.80
N ALA A 11 -14.59 -23.83 6.55
CA ALA A 11 -13.97 -23.20 5.39
C ALA A 11 -14.31 -21.71 5.28
N ASP A 12 -15.53 -21.29 5.61
CA ASP A 12 -15.92 -19.87 5.65
C ASP A 12 -15.12 -19.07 6.71
N SER A 13 -14.73 -19.72 7.81
CA SER A 13 -13.97 -19.08 8.89
C SER A 13 -12.51 -18.75 8.56
N VAL A 14 -12.06 -19.02 7.33
CA VAL A 14 -10.71 -18.66 6.84
C VAL A 14 -10.74 -17.82 5.56
N VAL A 15 -11.91 -17.35 5.12
CA VAL A 15 -12.03 -16.56 3.87
C VAL A 15 -12.36 -15.11 4.18
N LEU A 16 -11.64 -14.19 3.53
CA LEU A 16 -11.83 -12.74 3.59
C LEU A 16 -12.16 -12.21 2.17
N PRO A 17 -13.43 -12.27 1.73
CA PRO A 17 -13.82 -11.79 0.42
C PRO A 17 -14.05 -10.28 0.39
N GLY A 18 -13.77 -9.66 -0.75
CA GLY A 18 -14.30 -8.36 -1.12
C GLY A 18 -15.73 -8.46 -1.66
N PHE A 19 -16.39 -7.30 -1.81
CA PHE A 19 -17.71 -7.20 -2.44
C PHE A 19 -17.87 -5.88 -3.19
N VAL A 20 -18.94 -5.76 -3.97
CA VAL A 20 -19.29 -4.54 -4.73
C VAL A 20 -20.37 -3.75 -4.00
N GLY A 21 -20.22 -2.42 -4.00
CA GLY A 21 -21.21 -1.50 -3.44
C GLY A 21 -20.80 -0.93 -2.07
N LYS A 22 -21.61 0.00 -1.57
CA LYS A 22 -21.36 0.79 -0.34
C LYS A 22 -22.15 0.29 0.86
N THR A 23 -22.88 -0.82 0.69
CA THR A 23 -23.68 -1.50 1.71
C THR A 23 -23.47 -3.01 1.55
N PRO A 24 -23.58 -3.82 2.61
CA PRO A 24 -23.38 -5.26 2.49
C PRO A 24 -24.48 -5.87 1.61
N PRO A 25 -24.15 -6.60 0.54
CA PRO A 25 -25.13 -7.32 -0.26
C PRO A 25 -25.73 -8.50 0.52
N ASP A 26 -26.93 -8.93 0.14
CA ASP A 26 -27.68 -9.96 0.88
C ASP A 26 -26.92 -11.28 1.03
N TRP A 27 -26.23 -11.73 -0.02
CA TRP A 27 -25.42 -12.95 0.04
C TRP A 27 -24.33 -12.88 1.11
N LEU A 28 -23.72 -11.71 1.28
CA LEU A 28 -22.64 -11.49 2.23
C LEU A 28 -23.18 -11.49 3.66
N ARG A 29 -24.34 -10.86 3.88
CA ARG A 29 -25.04 -10.88 5.18
C ARG A 29 -25.35 -12.29 5.63
N GLY A 30 -25.95 -13.10 4.73
CA GLY A 30 -26.25 -14.50 5.02
C GLY A 30 -25.00 -15.29 5.41
N ARG A 31 -23.91 -15.14 4.66
CA ARG A 31 -22.66 -15.86 4.96
C ARG A 31 -21.95 -15.38 6.23
N LEU A 32 -22.03 -14.09 6.56
CA LEU A 32 -21.54 -13.58 7.83
C LEU A 32 -22.29 -14.23 9.00
N ALA A 33 -23.61 -14.31 8.93
CA ALA A 33 -24.42 -15.01 9.92
C ALA A 33 -24.07 -16.52 10.02
N ASP A 34 -23.63 -17.12 8.92
CA ASP A 34 -23.23 -18.53 8.84
C ASP A 34 -21.74 -18.79 9.18
N GLY A 35 -20.96 -17.77 9.54
CA GLY A 35 -19.60 -17.94 10.08
C GLY A 35 -18.44 -17.49 9.17
N LEU A 36 -18.72 -16.72 8.11
CA LEU A 36 -17.68 -16.04 7.34
C LEU A 36 -16.84 -15.14 8.26
N ALA A 37 -15.51 -15.28 8.18
CA ALA A 37 -14.59 -14.65 9.14
C ALA A 37 -14.52 -13.12 9.04
N GLY A 38 -14.63 -12.59 7.83
CA GLY A 38 -14.36 -11.18 7.61
C GLY A 38 -14.63 -10.77 6.18
N VAL A 39 -14.25 -9.54 5.85
CA VAL A 39 -14.37 -8.94 4.52
C VAL A 39 -13.19 -8.02 4.24
N VAL A 40 -12.92 -7.76 2.96
CA VAL A 40 -11.93 -6.77 2.54
C VAL A 40 -12.62 -5.61 1.83
N LEU A 41 -12.32 -4.39 2.28
CA LEU A 41 -12.82 -3.16 1.67
C LEU A 41 -11.80 -2.61 0.66
N PHE A 42 -12.32 -2.12 -0.46
CA PHE A 42 -11.58 -1.41 -1.51
C PHE A 42 -12.21 -0.04 -1.74
N SER A 43 -11.58 0.83 -2.54
CA SER A 43 -12.09 2.18 -2.84
C SER A 43 -13.55 2.19 -3.31
N ARG A 44 -13.98 1.18 -4.05
CA ARG A 44 -15.38 1.01 -4.52
C ARG A 44 -16.41 0.92 -3.38
N ASN A 45 -15.99 0.55 -2.17
CA ASN A 45 -16.86 0.45 -0.99
C ASN A 45 -16.92 1.76 -0.20
N ILE A 46 -16.15 2.77 -0.60
CA ILE A 46 -15.87 3.96 0.19
C ILE A 46 -16.42 5.21 -0.52
N ALA A 47 -17.34 5.90 0.13
CA ALA A 47 -17.78 7.25 -0.24
C ALA A 47 -17.33 8.30 0.77
N SER A 48 -17.37 7.97 2.05
CA SER A 48 -16.90 8.81 3.15
C SER A 48 -16.61 7.95 4.38
N PRO A 49 -15.79 8.43 5.34
CA PRO A 49 -15.57 7.71 6.59
C PRO A 49 -16.86 7.41 7.37
N SER A 50 -17.84 8.33 7.34
CA SER A 50 -19.14 8.11 8.00
C SER A 50 -19.96 7.00 7.36
N GLN A 51 -19.99 6.93 6.03
CA GLN A 51 -20.66 5.83 5.32
C GLN A 51 -19.95 4.50 5.56
N VAL A 52 -18.61 4.48 5.65
CA VAL A 52 -17.87 3.25 5.99
C VAL A 52 -18.21 2.81 7.43
N ALA A 53 -18.36 3.73 8.38
CA ALA A 53 -18.82 3.38 9.73
C ALA A 53 -20.22 2.74 9.73
N GLU A 54 -21.16 3.25 8.93
CA GLU A 54 -22.49 2.64 8.76
C GLU A 54 -22.40 1.25 8.10
N LEU A 55 -21.56 1.11 7.08
CA LEU A 55 -21.29 -0.15 6.40
C LEU A 55 -20.74 -1.19 7.38
N THR A 56 -19.72 -0.85 8.17
CA THR A 56 -19.10 -1.79 9.12
C THR A 56 -20.00 -2.10 10.31
N ALA A 57 -20.86 -1.15 10.73
CA ALA A 57 -21.92 -1.44 11.70
C ALA A 57 -22.93 -2.46 11.16
N ALA A 58 -23.32 -2.34 9.89
CA ALA A 58 -24.21 -3.30 9.24
C ALA A 58 -23.59 -4.71 9.10
N LEU A 59 -22.28 -4.81 8.84
CA LEU A 59 -21.56 -6.09 8.83
C LEU A 59 -21.53 -6.72 10.25
N ARG A 60 -21.23 -5.92 11.28
CA ARG A 60 -21.19 -6.38 12.68
C ARG A 60 -22.54 -6.81 13.24
N ALA A 61 -23.63 -6.26 12.70
CA ALA A 61 -24.98 -6.68 13.07
C ALA A 61 -25.25 -8.16 12.67
N GLU A 62 -24.63 -8.63 11.59
CA GLU A 62 -24.73 -10.03 11.15
C GLU A 62 -23.73 -10.94 11.88
N ASN A 63 -22.49 -10.45 12.09
CA ASN A 63 -21.46 -11.16 12.84
C ASN A 63 -20.66 -10.17 13.72
N PRO A 64 -20.87 -10.16 15.05
CA PRO A 64 -20.15 -9.27 15.97
C PRO A 64 -18.63 -9.44 15.98
N ALA A 65 -18.12 -10.60 15.53
CA ALA A 65 -16.70 -10.92 15.45
C ALA A 65 -16.11 -10.71 14.05
N VAL A 66 -16.86 -10.11 13.11
CA VAL A 66 -16.39 -9.90 11.74
C VAL A 66 -15.10 -9.08 11.71
N LEU A 67 -14.09 -9.59 11.01
CA LEU A 67 -12.90 -8.83 10.66
C LEU A 67 -13.19 -7.96 9.44
N VAL A 68 -12.94 -6.66 9.55
CA VAL A 68 -13.02 -5.73 8.42
C VAL A 68 -11.60 -5.32 8.06
N GLY A 69 -11.11 -5.85 6.94
CA GLY A 69 -9.81 -5.55 6.36
C GLY A 69 -9.86 -4.39 5.37
N ILE A 70 -8.76 -3.64 5.26
CA ILE A 70 -8.54 -2.63 4.23
C ILE A 70 -7.05 -2.60 3.87
N ASP A 71 -6.70 -2.05 2.71
CA ASP A 71 -5.32 -1.83 2.31
C ASP A 71 -4.97 -0.33 2.33
N GLU A 72 -4.66 0.20 3.51
CA GLU A 72 -4.43 1.63 3.76
C GLU A 72 -2.98 1.88 4.19
N GLU A 73 -2.06 1.95 3.24
CA GLU A 73 -0.62 2.17 3.50
C GLU A 73 -0.27 3.66 3.67
N SER A 74 -1.26 4.56 3.56
CA SER A 74 -1.10 6.00 3.33
C SER A 74 -0.39 6.32 2.01
N GLY A 75 -0.08 7.59 1.77
CA GLY A 75 0.61 8.01 0.56
C GLY A 75 -0.22 7.73 -0.70
N GLU A 76 0.29 6.84 -1.55
CA GLU A 76 -0.30 6.53 -2.86
C GLU A 76 -1.26 5.34 -2.79
N VAL A 77 -1.06 4.46 -1.82
CA VAL A 77 -1.96 3.32 -1.55
C VAL A 77 -2.85 3.73 -0.38
N THR A 78 -3.87 4.52 -0.71
CA THR A 78 -4.92 4.97 0.21
C THR A 78 -6.29 4.56 -0.32
N ARG A 79 -7.22 4.26 0.59
CA ARG A 79 -8.59 3.82 0.26
C ARG A 79 -9.61 4.78 0.87
N LEU A 80 -9.48 5.10 2.15
CA LEU A 80 -10.35 6.08 2.83
C LEU A 80 -10.26 7.46 2.20
N GLU A 81 -9.08 7.82 1.69
CA GLU A 81 -8.81 9.12 1.09
C GLU A 81 -8.60 9.03 -0.42
N ALA A 82 -8.96 7.91 -1.07
CA ALA A 82 -8.76 7.74 -2.51
C ALA A 82 -9.37 8.88 -3.34
N ALA A 83 -10.56 9.39 -2.95
CA ALA A 83 -11.22 10.49 -3.67
C ALA A 83 -10.58 11.87 -3.44
N THR A 84 -9.78 12.05 -2.39
CA THR A 84 -9.27 13.35 -1.94
C THR A 84 -7.75 13.44 -1.87
N GLY A 85 -7.04 12.31 -1.99
CA GLY A 85 -5.60 12.19 -1.83
C GLY A 85 -5.16 12.22 -0.36
N SER A 86 -4.18 11.38 -0.03
CA SER A 86 -3.84 11.10 1.36
C SER A 86 -3.38 12.33 2.16
N THR A 87 -3.88 12.43 3.39
CA THR A 87 -3.43 13.41 4.41
C THR A 87 -2.10 13.05 5.05
N ARG A 88 -1.54 11.87 4.75
CA ARG A 88 -0.29 11.37 5.35
C ARG A 88 0.68 10.99 4.22
N PRO A 89 1.99 11.28 4.37
CA PRO A 89 2.96 10.86 3.37
C PRO A 89 3.17 9.34 3.44
N GLY A 90 3.55 8.73 2.32
CA GLY A 90 3.81 7.29 2.25
C GLY A 90 5.12 6.88 2.94
N SER A 91 5.35 5.56 3.01
CA SER A 91 6.49 4.94 3.69
C SER A 91 7.84 5.52 3.29
N TYR A 92 8.09 5.73 1.99
CA TYR A 92 9.40 6.21 1.53
C TYR A 92 9.74 7.60 2.07
N ALA A 93 8.79 8.53 2.07
CA ALA A 93 8.96 9.83 2.69
C ALA A 93 9.25 9.73 4.20
N LEU A 94 8.59 8.82 4.92
CA LEU A 94 8.87 8.57 6.34
C LEU A 94 10.28 7.99 6.55
N GLY A 95 10.75 7.11 5.68
CA GLY A 95 12.11 6.61 5.69
C GLY A 95 13.17 7.67 5.36
N VAL A 96 12.86 8.62 4.47
CA VAL A 96 13.71 9.79 4.20
C VAL A 96 13.80 10.73 5.41
N VAL A 97 12.73 10.84 6.19
CA VAL A 97 12.74 11.59 7.47
C VAL A 97 13.53 10.84 8.55
N ASP A 98 13.51 9.50 8.53
CA ASP A 98 14.20 8.60 9.47
C ASP A 98 13.91 8.89 10.94
N ASP A 99 12.62 9.10 11.23
CA ASP A 99 12.11 9.32 12.58
C ASP A 99 11.06 8.23 12.89
N ALA A 100 11.50 7.20 13.61
CA ALA A 100 10.63 6.09 14.00
C ALA A 100 9.49 6.55 14.95
N GLY A 101 9.72 7.58 15.76
CA GLY A 101 8.68 8.14 16.62
C GLY A 101 7.57 8.80 15.80
N LEU A 102 7.95 9.60 14.80
CA LEU A 102 7.00 10.19 13.85
C LEU A 102 6.24 9.12 13.04
N THR A 103 6.92 8.05 12.64
CA THR A 103 6.28 6.93 11.93
C THR A 103 5.23 6.24 12.78
N GLU A 104 5.54 5.99 14.06
CA GLU A 104 4.59 5.44 15.02
C GLU A 104 3.40 6.38 15.27
N GLU A 105 3.64 7.70 15.31
CA GLU A 105 2.58 8.71 15.44
C GLU A 105 1.66 8.75 14.22
N ILE A 106 2.21 8.74 13.00
CA ILE A 106 1.46 8.69 11.74
C ILE A 106 0.60 7.42 11.67
N ALA A 107 1.17 6.25 11.98
CA ALA A 107 0.44 4.99 11.96
C ALA A 107 -0.66 4.94 13.02
N ARG A 108 -0.43 5.53 14.20
CA ARG A 108 -1.46 5.66 15.24
C ARG A 108 -2.58 6.60 14.82
N ASP A 109 -2.25 7.72 14.20
CA ASP A 109 -3.22 8.69 13.69
C ASP A 109 -4.09 8.05 12.59
N LEU A 110 -3.48 7.34 11.66
CA LEU A 110 -4.18 6.53 10.66
C LEU A 110 -5.08 5.46 11.30
N GLY A 111 -4.54 4.69 12.25
CA GLY A 111 -5.28 3.65 12.96
C GLY A 111 -6.52 4.18 13.68
N ARG A 112 -6.49 5.41 14.19
CA ARG A 112 -7.68 6.04 14.79
C ARG A 112 -8.75 6.34 13.74
N ASP A 113 -8.38 6.77 12.54
CA ASP A 113 -9.35 7.00 11.46
C ASP A 113 -10.00 5.69 11.02
N LEU A 114 -9.20 4.64 10.86
CA LEU A 114 -9.64 3.29 10.53
C LEU A 114 -10.58 2.72 11.61
N ALA A 115 -10.19 2.80 12.89
CA ALA A 115 -11.02 2.34 14.00
C ALA A 115 -12.36 3.09 14.08
N ARG A 116 -12.38 4.41 13.81
CA ARG A 116 -13.63 5.19 13.75
C ARG A 116 -14.54 4.78 12.58
N ALA A 117 -13.96 4.36 11.46
CA ALA A 117 -14.69 3.78 10.34
C ALA A 117 -15.12 2.32 10.61
N GLY A 118 -14.71 1.75 11.74
CA GLY A 118 -14.97 0.37 12.13
C GLY A 118 -14.16 -0.64 11.34
N VAL A 119 -13.02 -0.26 10.79
CA VAL A 119 -12.01 -1.19 10.27
C VAL A 119 -11.23 -1.79 11.44
N THR A 120 -10.96 -3.09 11.39
CA THR A 120 -10.27 -3.83 12.48
C THR A 120 -8.90 -4.36 12.07
N LEU A 121 -8.65 -4.43 10.77
CA LEU A 121 -7.44 -4.98 10.17
C LEU A 121 -7.01 -4.06 9.03
N ASP A 122 -5.74 -3.71 9.03
CA ASP A 122 -5.13 -2.96 7.93
C ASP A 122 -3.97 -3.78 7.36
N PHE A 123 -3.97 -3.93 6.04
CA PHE A 123 -2.95 -4.64 5.29
C PHE A 123 -1.69 -3.79 5.14
N ALA A 124 -1.17 -3.24 6.25
CA ALA A 124 -0.01 -2.38 6.31
C ALA A 124 0.82 -2.67 7.58
N PRO A 125 2.14 -2.44 7.57
CA PRO A 125 2.91 -1.77 6.50
C PRO A 125 3.49 -2.74 5.46
N SER A 126 3.91 -2.21 4.31
CA SER A 126 4.93 -2.91 3.50
C SER A 126 6.25 -2.93 4.29
N ALA A 127 6.73 -4.14 4.52
CA ALA A 127 8.00 -4.49 5.13
C ALA A 127 9.05 -4.88 4.06
N ASP A 128 8.74 -4.66 2.78
CA ASP A 128 9.63 -4.94 1.67
C ASP A 128 10.82 -3.97 1.66
N VAL A 129 12.03 -4.48 1.44
CA VAL A 129 13.23 -3.65 1.24
C VAL A 129 13.37 -3.36 -0.24
N ASN A 130 13.16 -2.12 -0.66
CA ASN A 130 13.23 -1.74 -2.08
C ASN A 130 14.70 -1.61 -2.56
N SER A 131 15.44 -2.72 -2.55
CA SER A 131 16.84 -2.81 -2.96
C SER A 131 17.01 -2.67 -4.46
N ASN A 132 16.02 -3.08 -5.25
CA ASN A 132 16.00 -2.86 -6.69
C ASN A 132 15.32 -1.50 -6.99
N PRO A 133 16.08 -0.48 -7.48
CA PRO A 133 15.51 0.82 -7.83
C PRO A 133 14.51 0.76 -8.99
N ASP A 134 14.52 -0.31 -9.79
CA ASP A 134 13.60 -0.51 -10.92
C ASP A 134 12.35 -1.34 -10.53
N ASN A 135 12.19 -1.70 -9.25
CA ASN A 135 11.04 -2.49 -8.79
C ASN A 135 9.70 -1.80 -9.12
N PRO A 136 8.84 -2.38 -9.97
CA PRO A 136 7.63 -1.70 -10.47
C PRO A 136 6.48 -1.67 -9.45
N VAL A 137 6.55 -2.47 -8.38
CA VAL A 137 5.43 -2.72 -7.47
C VAL A 137 5.60 -2.05 -6.11
N ILE A 138 6.80 -2.11 -5.54
CA ILE A 138 7.07 -1.63 -4.17
C ILE A 138 7.40 -0.14 -4.19
N GLY A 139 8.56 0.24 -4.72
CA GLY A 139 8.95 1.64 -4.89
C GLY A 139 8.70 2.49 -3.64
N LEU A 140 7.81 3.50 -3.76
CA LEU A 140 7.43 4.41 -2.69
C LEU A 140 6.68 3.78 -1.50
N ARG A 141 6.19 2.54 -1.64
CA ARG A 141 5.51 1.77 -0.59
C ARG A 141 6.47 1.23 0.47
N SER A 142 7.75 1.06 0.12
CA SER A 142 8.80 0.71 1.08
C SER A 142 9.31 1.95 1.82
N PHE A 143 9.77 1.76 3.06
CA PHE A 143 10.51 2.78 3.79
C PHE A 143 11.89 3.07 3.17
N GLY A 144 12.45 2.19 2.33
CA GLY A 144 13.69 2.45 1.63
C GLY A 144 14.45 1.20 1.21
N ALA A 145 15.72 1.38 0.85
CA ALA A 145 16.59 0.31 0.38
C ALA A 145 17.50 -0.30 1.47
N ASP A 146 17.59 0.33 2.65
CA ASP A 146 18.38 -0.18 3.78
C ASP A 146 17.54 -1.11 4.67
N PRO A 147 17.93 -2.39 4.87
CA PRO A 147 17.17 -3.33 5.70
C PRO A 147 16.98 -2.87 7.15
N GLY A 148 17.97 -2.17 7.72
CA GLY A 148 17.88 -1.63 9.08
C GLY A 148 16.87 -0.50 9.21
N LEU A 149 16.77 0.36 8.19
CA LEU A 149 15.76 1.42 8.04
C LEU A 149 14.37 0.83 7.93
N VAL A 150 14.18 -0.10 6.99
CA VAL A 150 12.86 -0.72 6.81
C VAL A 150 12.43 -1.43 8.09
N ALA A 151 13.32 -2.20 8.73
CA ALA A 151 12.99 -2.90 9.98
C ALA A 151 12.51 -1.98 11.13
N ARG A 152 13.22 -0.86 11.39
CA ARG A 152 12.83 0.04 12.49
C ARG A 152 11.52 0.78 12.21
N HIS A 153 11.27 1.16 10.96
CA HIS A 153 10.03 1.82 10.55
C HIS A 153 8.85 0.86 10.48
N THR A 154 9.04 -0.37 9.99
CA THR A 154 8.03 -1.45 10.04
C THR A 154 7.58 -1.69 11.48
N ALA A 155 8.51 -1.85 12.42
CA ALA A 155 8.18 -2.05 13.83
C ALA A 155 7.44 -0.84 14.44
N ALA A 156 7.84 0.39 14.09
CA ALA A 156 7.17 1.62 14.54
C ALA A 156 5.73 1.70 14.01
N TRP A 157 5.52 1.43 12.72
CA TRP A 157 4.19 1.43 12.12
C TRP A 157 3.26 0.42 12.81
N ILE A 158 3.74 -0.81 13.01
CA ILE A 158 2.99 -1.89 13.68
C ILE A 158 2.56 -1.47 15.08
N ARG A 159 3.47 -0.91 15.89
CA ARG A 159 3.13 -0.43 17.24
C ARG A 159 2.10 0.70 17.19
N GLY A 160 2.27 1.66 16.27
CA GLY A 160 1.37 2.80 16.12
C GLY A 160 -0.05 2.37 15.79
N LEU A 161 -0.20 1.59 14.72
CA LEU A 161 -1.47 1.08 14.23
C LEU A 161 -2.19 0.20 15.27
N GLN A 162 -1.46 -0.76 15.87
CA GLN A 162 -2.03 -1.66 16.89
C GLN A 162 -2.39 -0.92 18.18
N SER A 163 -1.68 0.17 18.53
CA SER A 163 -2.05 1.01 19.68
C SER A 163 -3.37 1.78 19.48
N ALA A 164 -3.86 1.86 18.24
CA ALA A 164 -5.17 2.43 17.92
C ALA A 164 -6.29 1.37 17.84
N GLY A 165 -5.98 0.10 18.13
CA GLY A 165 -6.94 -1.01 18.10
C GLY A 165 -7.13 -1.64 16.71
N VAL A 166 -6.25 -1.35 15.76
CA VAL A 166 -6.30 -1.94 14.40
C VAL A 166 -5.14 -2.94 14.23
N ALA A 167 -5.45 -4.17 13.80
CA ALA A 167 -4.43 -5.17 13.57
C ALA A 167 -3.54 -4.75 12.40
N ALA A 168 -2.21 -4.75 12.61
CA ALA A 168 -1.24 -4.53 11.54
C ALA A 168 -0.93 -5.84 10.80
N CYS A 169 -0.55 -5.71 9.54
CA CYS A 169 -0.18 -6.82 8.67
C CYS A 169 1.09 -6.51 7.89
N ALA A 170 2.21 -7.15 8.25
CA ALA A 170 3.46 -6.95 7.53
C ALA A 170 3.44 -7.71 6.19
N LYS A 171 3.83 -7.05 5.10
CA LYS A 171 3.78 -7.61 3.74
C LYS A 171 4.97 -7.19 2.86
N HIS A 172 5.36 -7.92 1.81
CA HIS A 172 4.77 -9.17 1.31
C HIS A 172 5.79 -10.29 1.53
N PHE A 173 5.56 -11.17 2.51
CA PHE A 173 6.52 -12.18 2.95
C PHE A 173 6.85 -13.18 1.83
N PRO A 174 8.12 -13.57 1.60
CA PRO A 174 9.33 -13.25 2.38
C PRO A 174 10.10 -11.99 1.93
N GLY A 175 9.49 -11.12 1.12
CA GLY A 175 10.05 -9.85 0.64
C GLY A 175 9.99 -9.73 -0.88
N HIS A 176 9.26 -8.73 -1.37
CA HIS A 176 9.02 -8.46 -2.79
C HIS A 176 9.93 -7.36 -3.37
N GLY A 177 10.74 -6.72 -2.52
CA GLY A 177 11.47 -5.50 -2.88
C GLY A 177 12.63 -5.67 -3.87
N ASP A 178 13.08 -6.90 -4.14
CA ASP A 178 14.13 -7.23 -5.11
C ASP A 178 13.61 -7.95 -6.37
N THR A 179 12.42 -7.57 -6.85
CA THR A 179 11.85 -8.16 -8.07
C THR A 179 11.79 -7.13 -9.21
N ALA A 180 11.87 -7.62 -10.44
CA ALA A 180 11.73 -6.81 -11.66
C ALA A 180 10.45 -7.14 -12.45
N VAL A 181 9.63 -8.08 -11.95
CA VAL A 181 8.37 -8.51 -12.56
C VAL A 181 7.25 -8.20 -11.59
N ASP A 182 6.17 -7.62 -12.09
CA ASP A 182 4.96 -7.38 -11.31
C ASP A 182 4.18 -8.71 -11.11
N SER A 183 3.90 -9.06 -9.85
CA SER A 183 3.09 -10.23 -9.47
C SER A 183 1.66 -10.20 -10.01
N HIS A 184 1.16 -9.03 -10.43
CA HIS A 184 -0.13 -8.93 -11.13
C HIS A 184 -0.09 -9.47 -12.57
N HIS A 185 1.10 -9.62 -13.17
CA HIS A 185 1.27 -10.00 -14.59
C HIS A 185 2.04 -11.30 -14.80
N GLY A 186 2.82 -11.75 -13.82
CA GLY A 186 3.54 -13.03 -13.87
C GLY A 186 4.13 -13.38 -12.51
N LEU A 187 4.68 -14.59 -12.35
CA LEU A 187 5.30 -15.03 -11.09
C LEU A 187 6.70 -14.40 -10.95
N PRO A 188 6.92 -13.45 -10.01
CA PRO A 188 8.22 -12.84 -9.81
C PRO A 188 9.18 -13.82 -9.16
N LEU A 189 10.40 -13.89 -9.70
CA LEU A 189 11.47 -14.73 -9.18
C LEU A 189 12.35 -13.90 -8.24
N VAL A 190 12.55 -14.38 -7.02
CA VAL A 190 13.54 -13.86 -6.07
C VAL A 190 14.77 -14.76 -6.14
N ALA A 191 15.82 -14.32 -6.84
CA ALA A 191 17.02 -15.10 -7.10
C ALA A 191 18.06 -15.08 -5.97
N ALA A 192 17.79 -14.33 -4.90
CA ALA A 192 18.67 -14.21 -3.74
C ALA A 192 18.90 -15.55 -3.03
N THR A 193 20.10 -15.73 -2.48
CA THR A 193 20.45 -16.88 -1.63
C THR A 193 19.73 -16.81 -0.28
N ALA A 194 19.64 -17.94 0.43
CA ALA A 194 19.03 -17.97 1.76
C ALA A 194 19.71 -17.00 2.76
N GLY A 195 21.03 -16.84 2.67
CA GLY A 195 21.78 -15.90 3.50
C GLY A 195 21.45 -14.43 3.17
N GLU A 196 21.37 -14.08 1.89
CA GLU A 196 20.96 -12.73 1.46
C GLU A 196 19.52 -12.42 1.85
N LEU A 197 18.60 -13.38 1.70
CA LEU A 197 17.23 -13.25 2.18
C LEU A 197 17.20 -12.97 3.68
N HIS A 198 17.99 -13.68 4.48
CA HIS A 198 18.05 -13.49 5.93
C HIS A 198 18.53 -12.09 6.33
N GLU A 199 19.59 -11.61 5.70
CA GLU A 199 20.22 -10.32 6.03
C GLU A 199 19.43 -9.11 5.51
N VAL A 200 18.74 -9.28 4.38
CA VAL A 200 18.05 -8.19 3.66
C VAL A 200 16.54 -8.32 3.80
N ALA A 201 15.94 -9.29 3.10
CA ALA A 201 14.49 -9.35 2.90
C ALA A 201 13.71 -9.73 4.16
N LEU A 202 14.23 -10.66 4.97
CA LEU A 202 13.58 -11.17 6.18
C LEU A 202 13.80 -10.29 7.41
N ARG A 203 14.78 -9.39 7.37
CA ARG A 203 15.13 -8.55 8.53
C ARG A 203 13.96 -7.67 9.00
N PRO A 204 13.19 -6.99 8.13
CA PRO A 204 12.01 -6.26 8.56
C PRO A 204 10.89 -7.16 9.10
N PHE A 205 10.72 -8.37 8.57
CA PHE A 205 9.73 -9.32 9.07
C PHE A 205 10.09 -9.85 10.46
N ARG A 206 11.38 -10.07 10.75
CA ARG A 206 11.82 -10.39 12.12
C ARG A 206 11.50 -9.25 13.09
N ALA A 207 11.79 -8.01 12.70
CA ALA A 207 11.42 -6.84 13.49
C ALA A 207 9.88 -6.70 13.66
N ALA A 208 9.09 -7.10 12.66
CA ALA A 208 7.63 -7.14 12.76
C ALA A 208 7.15 -8.17 13.79
N VAL A 209 7.72 -9.38 13.77
CA VAL A 209 7.43 -10.43 14.76
C VAL A 209 7.81 -9.97 16.17
N ASP A 210 9.01 -9.40 16.34
CA ASP A 210 9.49 -8.86 17.62
C ASP A 210 8.61 -7.70 18.13
N ALA A 211 8.03 -6.91 17.22
CA ALA A 211 7.06 -5.85 17.54
C ALA A 211 5.65 -6.37 17.85
N GLY A 212 5.41 -7.68 17.76
CA GLY A 212 4.14 -8.32 18.04
C GLY A 212 3.09 -8.08 16.96
N VAL A 213 3.49 -8.10 15.69
CA VAL A 213 2.55 -8.00 14.55
C VAL A 213 1.46 -9.06 14.64
N ARG A 214 0.22 -8.69 14.33
CA ARG A 214 -0.93 -9.61 14.38
C ARG A 214 -1.07 -10.48 13.14
N MET A 215 -0.66 -9.98 11.98
CA MET A 215 -0.80 -10.67 10.72
C MET A 215 0.45 -10.52 9.85
N VAL A 216 0.73 -11.52 9.01
CA VAL A 216 1.73 -11.44 7.95
C VAL A 216 1.08 -11.85 6.64
N MET A 217 1.18 -11.00 5.63
CA MET A 217 0.67 -11.29 4.29
C MET A 217 1.79 -11.82 3.41
N THR A 218 1.52 -12.93 2.73
CA THR A 218 2.48 -13.62 1.85
C THR A 218 2.47 -13.00 0.46
N GLY A 219 3.62 -12.79 -0.17
CA GLY A 219 3.69 -12.44 -1.59
C GLY A 219 3.63 -13.66 -2.51
N HIS A 220 3.07 -13.48 -3.71
CA HIS A 220 3.07 -14.51 -4.76
C HIS A 220 4.41 -14.54 -5.50
N LEU A 221 5.45 -15.07 -4.84
CA LEU A 221 6.85 -15.01 -5.28
C LEU A 221 7.44 -16.42 -5.40
N LEU A 222 8.21 -16.71 -6.44
CA LEU A 222 9.04 -17.92 -6.48
C LEU A 222 10.37 -17.64 -5.78
N VAL A 223 10.72 -18.45 -4.77
CA VAL A 223 11.91 -18.23 -3.93
C VAL A 223 12.75 -19.51 -3.86
N PRO A 224 13.53 -19.85 -4.91
CA PRO A 224 14.20 -21.14 -5.04
C PRO A 224 15.17 -21.49 -3.91
N ALA A 225 15.70 -20.49 -3.20
CA ALA A 225 16.53 -20.71 -2.03
C ALA A 225 15.80 -21.45 -0.90
N HIS A 226 14.47 -21.34 -0.82
CA HIS A 226 13.64 -22.06 0.15
C HIS A 226 12.76 -23.12 -0.53
N ASP A 227 12.13 -22.79 -1.65
CA ASP A 227 11.27 -23.68 -2.43
C ASP A 227 11.36 -23.33 -3.93
N ALA A 228 11.85 -24.28 -4.73
CA ALA A 228 12.05 -24.10 -6.16
C ALA A 228 10.82 -24.46 -7.00
N GLU A 229 9.79 -25.05 -6.40
CA GLU A 229 8.63 -25.57 -7.11
C GLU A 229 7.38 -24.72 -6.87
N LEU A 230 7.17 -24.26 -5.63
CA LEU A 230 5.97 -23.55 -5.24
C LEU A 230 6.23 -22.07 -4.95
N PRO A 231 5.30 -21.17 -5.37
CA PRO A 231 5.27 -19.80 -4.87
C PRO A 231 5.20 -19.75 -3.34
N ALA A 232 5.75 -18.71 -2.72
CA ALA A 232 5.80 -18.52 -1.28
C ALA A 232 4.43 -18.68 -0.60
N THR A 233 3.37 -18.11 -1.18
CA THR A 233 1.99 -18.26 -0.69
C THR A 233 1.47 -19.69 -0.65
N LEU A 234 2.05 -20.62 -1.42
CA LEU A 234 1.61 -22.01 -1.52
C LEU A 234 2.59 -22.99 -0.85
N SER A 235 3.74 -22.51 -0.35
CA SER A 235 4.84 -23.35 0.11
C SER A 235 4.84 -23.55 1.63
N GLY A 236 4.70 -24.80 2.06
CA GLY A 236 4.89 -25.20 3.46
C GLY A 236 6.28 -24.88 4.02
N ARG A 237 7.31 -24.94 3.16
CA ARG A 237 8.69 -24.64 3.54
C ARG A 237 8.88 -23.16 3.89
N ILE A 238 8.10 -22.28 3.28
CA ILE A 238 8.18 -20.84 3.49
C ILE A 238 7.18 -20.39 4.57
N LEU A 239 5.92 -20.82 4.50
CA LEU A 239 4.89 -20.35 5.45
C LEU A 239 5.00 -21.04 6.81
N TYR A 240 5.31 -22.33 6.84
CA TYR A 240 5.41 -23.08 8.09
C TYR A 240 6.87 -23.14 8.57
N ASP A 241 7.78 -23.77 7.82
CA ASP A 241 9.13 -24.01 8.34
C ASP A 241 9.89 -22.68 8.59
N LEU A 242 9.86 -21.75 7.64
CA LEU A 242 10.53 -20.45 7.80
C LEU A 242 9.74 -19.48 8.69
N LEU A 243 8.50 -19.12 8.34
CA LEU A 243 7.78 -18.09 9.09
C LEU A 243 7.25 -18.56 10.45
N ARG A 244 6.54 -19.70 10.50
CA ARG A 244 5.94 -20.20 11.75
C ARG A 244 7.01 -20.73 12.71
N VAL A 245 7.91 -21.59 12.23
CA VAL A 245 8.86 -22.33 13.08
C VAL A 245 10.16 -21.55 13.30
N GLU A 246 10.91 -21.22 12.24
CA GLU A 246 12.22 -20.56 12.38
C GLU A 246 12.09 -19.13 12.94
N MET A 247 11.13 -18.35 12.43
CA MET A 247 10.91 -16.97 12.89
C MET A 247 10.00 -16.86 14.11
N GLY A 248 9.35 -17.95 14.54
CA GLY A 248 8.51 -17.96 15.74
C GLY A 248 7.25 -17.09 15.64
N PHE A 249 6.74 -16.84 14.43
CA PHE A 249 5.54 -16.03 14.26
C PHE A 249 4.30 -16.78 14.74
N GLU A 250 3.53 -16.24 15.69
CA GLU A 250 2.31 -16.89 16.21
C GLU A 250 0.99 -16.25 15.76
N GLY A 251 1.04 -15.19 14.95
CA GLY A 251 -0.15 -14.52 14.42
C GLY A 251 -0.80 -15.26 13.26
N VAL A 252 -1.65 -14.54 12.52
CA VAL A 252 -2.36 -15.05 11.34
C VAL A 252 -1.50 -14.88 10.10
N ILE A 253 -1.31 -15.94 9.32
CA ILE A 253 -0.71 -15.89 7.98
C ILE A 253 -1.85 -15.71 6.97
N VAL A 254 -1.84 -14.62 6.20
CA VAL A 254 -2.86 -14.36 5.17
C VAL A 254 -2.23 -14.37 3.78
N THR A 255 -2.96 -14.85 2.78
CA THR A 255 -2.51 -14.71 1.39
C THR A 255 -2.59 -13.24 0.95
N ASP A 256 -1.75 -12.83 -0.03
CA ASP A 256 -2.13 -11.71 -0.90
C ASP A 256 -3.38 -12.09 -1.71
N GLY A 257 -3.91 -11.19 -2.54
CA GLY A 257 -5.11 -11.44 -3.35
C GLY A 257 -4.98 -12.72 -4.18
N ILE A 258 -5.62 -13.82 -3.75
CA ILE A 258 -5.39 -15.18 -4.30
C ILE A 258 -5.83 -15.34 -5.76
N GLU A 259 -6.55 -14.34 -6.27
CA GLU A 259 -7.00 -14.22 -7.65
C GLU A 259 -5.94 -13.64 -8.60
N MET A 260 -4.83 -13.12 -8.08
CA MET A 260 -3.72 -12.60 -8.88
C MET A 260 -3.10 -13.69 -9.76
N ALA A 261 -2.77 -13.32 -11.00
CA ALA A 261 -2.37 -14.24 -12.06
C ALA A 261 -1.16 -15.13 -11.73
N ALA A 262 -0.24 -14.65 -10.87
CA ALA A 262 0.94 -15.40 -10.43
C ALA A 262 0.61 -16.75 -9.78
N VAL A 263 -0.57 -16.89 -9.17
CA VAL A 263 -1.06 -18.14 -8.55
C VAL A 263 -2.38 -18.62 -9.13
N SER A 264 -3.31 -17.73 -9.47
CA SER A 264 -4.60 -18.13 -10.02
C SER A 264 -4.49 -18.67 -11.45
N GLY A 265 -3.50 -18.22 -12.24
CA GLY A 265 -3.26 -18.71 -13.59
C GLY A 265 -2.92 -20.21 -13.62
N PRO A 266 -1.90 -20.66 -12.87
CA PRO A 266 -1.51 -22.07 -12.85
C PRO A 266 -2.44 -22.98 -12.03
N TYR A 267 -3.05 -22.48 -10.94
CA TYR A 267 -3.75 -23.32 -9.97
C TYR A 267 -5.27 -23.06 -9.89
N GLY A 268 -5.78 -22.01 -10.53
CA GLY A 268 -7.14 -21.51 -10.33
C GLY A 268 -7.33 -20.89 -8.95
N ILE A 269 -8.33 -20.00 -8.80
CA ILE A 269 -8.62 -19.30 -7.54
C ILE A 269 -8.88 -20.31 -6.40
N GLY A 270 -9.77 -21.28 -6.61
CA GLY A 270 -10.10 -22.29 -5.59
C GLY A 270 -8.94 -23.24 -5.29
N GLY A 271 -8.20 -23.69 -6.32
CA GLY A 271 -7.05 -24.59 -6.15
C GLY A 271 -5.90 -23.92 -5.39
N ALA A 272 -5.56 -22.68 -5.76
CA ALA A 272 -4.58 -21.87 -5.05
C ALA A 272 -4.99 -21.65 -3.58
N SER A 273 -6.26 -21.36 -3.32
CA SER A 273 -6.78 -21.17 -1.96
C SER A 273 -6.59 -22.42 -1.08
N ALA A 274 -6.97 -23.60 -1.60
CA ALA A 274 -6.80 -24.85 -0.86
C ALA A 274 -5.32 -25.18 -0.61
N LEU A 275 -4.45 -24.97 -1.61
CA LEU A 275 -3.01 -25.16 -1.48
C LEU A 275 -2.38 -24.19 -0.47
N ALA A 276 -2.79 -22.93 -0.45
CA ALA A 276 -2.29 -21.94 0.51
C ALA A 276 -2.60 -22.36 1.95
N VAL A 277 -3.85 -22.77 2.23
CA VAL A 277 -4.25 -23.23 3.57
C VAL A 277 -3.48 -24.49 3.98
N ALA A 278 -3.33 -25.44 3.05
CA ALA A 278 -2.53 -26.64 3.26
C ALA A 278 -1.03 -26.32 3.51
N GLY A 279 -0.51 -25.30 2.82
CA GLY A 279 0.85 -24.79 2.99
C GLY A 279 1.07 -24.01 4.28
N GLY A 280 0.01 -23.65 5.02
CA GLY A 280 0.14 -22.97 6.32
C GLY A 280 -0.45 -21.56 6.38
N ALA A 281 -1.07 -21.06 5.31
CA ALA A 281 -1.92 -19.87 5.42
C ALA A 281 -3.10 -20.15 6.35
N ASP A 282 -3.45 -19.17 7.17
CA ASP A 282 -4.57 -19.21 8.10
C ASP A 282 -5.81 -18.50 7.54
N ALA A 283 -5.61 -17.55 6.62
CA ALA A 283 -6.68 -16.82 5.96
C ALA A 283 -6.39 -16.62 4.47
N VAL A 284 -7.44 -16.57 3.65
CA VAL A 284 -7.38 -16.35 2.21
C VAL A 284 -8.02 -14.99 1.88
N CYS A 285 -7.23 -14.09 1.32
CA CYS A 285 -7.69 -12.81 0.79
C CYS A 285 -8.16 -12.98 -0.66
N VAL A 286 -9.38 -12.53 -0.97
CA VAL A 286 -9.95 -12.60 -2.32
C VAL A 286 -10.90 -11.44 -2.56
N GLY A 287 -11.15 -11.06 -3.81
CA GLY A 287 -12.19 -10.11 -4.17
C GLY A 287 -11.72 -8.67 -4.32
N GLY A 288 -10.45 -8.41 -4.60
CA GLY A 288 -10.00 -7.18 -5.26
C GLY A 288 -10.52 -7.08 -6.69
N GLU A 289 -10.27 -8.10 -7.51
CA GLU A 289 -10.73 -8.19 -8.91
C GLU A 289 -12.05 -8.96 -9.04
N ASN A 290 -12.23 -10.05 -8.28
CA ASN A 290 -13.39 -10.94 -8.39
C ASN A 290 -14.25 -10.90 -7.11
N ALA A 291 -15.10 -9.88 -7.01
CA ALA A 291 -15.84 -9.53 -5.79
C ALA A 291 -17.30 -10.03 -5.76
N ASP A 292 -17.61 -11.10 -6.50
CA ASP A 292 -18.95 -11.69 -6.57
C ASP A 292 -19.12 -12.91 -5.64
N GLU A 293 -20.38 -13.27 -5.39
CA GLU A 293 -20.75 -14.41 -4.54
C GLU A 293 -20.17 -15.73 -5.05
N GLN A 294 -20.15 -15.94 -6.36
CA GLN A 294 -19.71 -17.19 -6.97
C GLN A 294 -18.22 -17.44 -6.71
N THR A 295 -17.40 -16.40 -6.76
CA THR A 295 -15.98 -16.48 -6.42
C THR A 295 -15.78 -16.85 -4.95
N ALA A 296 -16.49 -16.19 -4.03
CA ALA A 296 -16.42 -16.53 -2.61
C ALA A 296 -16.91 -17.95 -2.30
N LEU A 297 -17.93 -18.44 -3.03
CA LEU A 297 -18.40 -19.82 -2.93
C LEU A 297 -17.36 -20.81 -3.46
N ALA A 298 -16.73 -20.51 -4.61
CA ALA A 298 -15.72 -21.37 -5.22
C ALA A 298 -14.50 -21.56 -4.31
N VAL A 299 -14.05 -20.49 -3.62
CA VAL A 299 -12.96 -20.57 -2.64
C VAL A 299 -13.33 -21.49 -1.48
N ARG A 300 -14.47 -21.26 -0.83
CA ARG A 300 -14.95 -22.08 0.31
C ARG A 300 -15.08 -23.55 -0.10
N ASP A 301 -15.73 -23.79 -1.23
CA ASP A 301 -16.03 -25.12 -1.72
C ASP A 301 -14.76 -25.89 -2.06
N ALA A 302 -13.76 -25.24 -2.66
CA ALA A 302 -12.47 -25.87 -2.97
C ALA A 302 -11.65 -26.23 -1.72
N ILE A 303 -11.70 -25.39 -0.67
CA ILE A 303 -11.08 -25.69 0.63
C ILE A 303 -11.76 -26.92 1.26
N ALA A 304 -13.10 -26.95 1.27
CA ALA A 304 -13.85 -28.08 1.80
C ALA A 304 -13.59 -29.37 1.01
N ASP A 305 -13.55 -29.30 -0.33
CA ASP A 305 -13.23 -30.45 -1.18
C ASP A 305 -11.85 -31.01 -0.86
N ALA A 306 -10.84 -30.14 -0.73
CA ALA A 306 -9.48 -30.55 -0.40
C ALA A 306 -9.42 -31.33 0.93
N VAL A 307 -10.26 -30.99 1.91
CA VAL A 307 -10.41 -31.78 3.14
C VAL A 307 -11.05 -33.13 2.84
N THR A 308 -12.18 -33.16 2.13
CA THR A 308 -12.88 -34.43 1.85
C THR A 308 -12.10 -35.40 0.96
N GLU A 309 -11.13 -34.89 0.20
CA GLU A 309 -10.21 -35.63 -0.67
C GLU A 309 -8.87 -35.98 0.01
N GLY A 310 -8.63 -35.50 1.24
CA GLY A 310 -7.39 -35.76 1.99
C GLY A 310 -6.17 -34.94 1.53
N ARG A 311 -6.36 -33.91 0.69
CA ARG A 311 -5.30 -32.98 0.27
C ARG A 311 -5.03 -31.89 1.32
N LEU A 312 -6.00 -31.59 2.18
CA LEU A 312 -5.88 -30.68 3.31
C LEU A 312 -6.34 -31.40 4.59
N PRO A 313 -5.49 -31.60 5.61
CA PRO A 313 -5.94 -32.15 6.88
C PRO A 313 -7.00 -31.26 7.54
N GLU A 314 -8.12 -31.83 8.02
CA GLU A 314 -9.18 -31.06 8.69
C GLU A 314 -8.64 -30.33 9.95
N GLU A 315 -7.72 -30.96 10.67
CA GLU A 315 -7.03 -30.35 11.83
C GLU A 315 -6.24 -29.09 11.44
N ARG A 316 -5.66 -29.05 10.24
CA ARG A 316 -4.95 -27.87 9.74
C ARG A 316 -5.92 -26.72 9.50
N LEU A 317 -7.07 -27.00 8.88
CA LEU A 317 -8.13 -26.00 8.67
C LEU A 317 -8.72 -25.52 10.00
N ALA A 318 -8.90 -26.42 10.98
CA ALA A 318 -9.36 -26.06 12.32
C ALA A 318 -8.34 -25.17 13.09
N ASP A 319 -7.04 -25.42 12.91
CA ASP A 319 -5.99 -24.53 13.46
C ASP A 319 -6.04 -23.13 12.84
N ALA A 320 -6.15 -23.05 11.51
CA ALA A 320 -6.30 -21.78 10.78
C ALA A 320 -7.51 -20.98 11.29
N ALA A 321 -8.69 -21.61 11.33
CA ALA A 321 -9.93 -21.03 11.86
C ALA A 321 -9.77 -20.49 13.28
N ARG A 322 -9.10 -21.24 14.16
CA ARG A 322 -8.85 -20.83 15.55
C ARG A 322 -7.92 -19.62 15.65
N ARG A 323 -6.90 -19.50 14.79
CA ARG A 323 -6.02 -18.32 14.73
C ARG A 323 -6.78 -17.09 14.24
N VAL A 324 -7.62 -17.23 13.22
CA VAL A 324 -8.49 -16.15 12.71
C VAL A 324 -9.50 -15.70 13.78
N ALA A 325 -10.14 -16.63 14.50
CA ALA A 325 -11.01 -16.31 15.62
C ALA A 325 -10.25 -15.62 16.77
N GLY A 326 -9.00 -16.03 17.03
CA GLY A 326 -8.12 -15.37 18.00
C GLY A 326 -7.82 -13.92 17.63
N LEU A 327 -7.62 -13.63 16.34
CA LEU A 327 -7.48 -12.26 15.84
C LEU A 327 -8.75 -11.45 16.03
N ALA A 328 -9.91 -12.01 15.69
CA ALA A 328 -11.20 -11.36 15.90
C ALA A 328 -11.44 -11.02 17.38
N ALA A 329 -11.11 -11.95 18.28
CA ALA A 329 -11.20 -11.73 19.73
C ALA A 329 -10.23 -10.63 20.20
N TRP A 330 -9.00 -10.60 19.68
CA TRP A 330 -8.06 -9.52 19.97
C TRP A 330 -8.62 -8.16 19.53
N SER A 331 -9.11 -8.05 18.29
CA SER A 331 -9.66 -6.81 17.74
C SER A 331 -10.90 -6.33 18.52
N ALA A 332 -11.76 -7.24 18.98
CA ALA A 332 -12.92 -6.90 19.80
C ALA A 332 -12.53 -6.39 21.21
N SER A 333 -11.40 -6.86 21.75
CA SER A 333 -10.88 -6.43 23.06
C SER A 333 -10.02 -5.17 23.00
N ALA A 334 -9.54 -4.80 21.80
CA ALA A 334 -8.65 -3.68 21.63
C ALA A 334 -9.44 -2.36 21.74
N GLU A 335 -9.32 -1.69 22.88
CA GLU A 335 -9.88 -0.36 23.04
C GLU A 335 -9.03 0.67 22.28
N ALA A 336 -9.66 1.36 21.32
CA ALA A 336 -9.04 2.54 20.74
C ALA A 336 -8.94 3.63 21.81
N PRO A 337 -7.74 4.14 22.14
CA PRO A 337 -7.61 5.21 23.11
C PRO A 337 -8.39 6.44 22.61
N PRO A 338 -9.02 7.20 23.52
CA PRO A 338 -9.80 8.38 23.15
C PRO A 338 -8.93 9.35 22.35
N ALA A 339 -9.52 9.94 21.30
CA ALA A 339 -8.82 10.95 20.52
C ALA A 339 -8.44 12.12 21.42
N VAL A 340 -7.15 12.49 21.41
CA VAL A 340 -6.71 13.76 21.98
C VAL A 340 -6.90 14.81 20.88
N PRO A 341 -7.80 15.79 21.04
CA PRO A 341 -7.96 16.84 20.04
C PRO A 341 -6.64 17.59 19.89
N GLY A 342 -6.17 17.76 18.65
CA GLY A 342 -5.09 18.71 18.37
C GLY A 342 -5.49 20.11 18.83
N ARG A 343 -4.51 20.94 19.22
CA ARG A 343 -4.83 22.33 19.58
C ARG A 343 -5.17 23.10 18.30
N PRO A 344 -6.12 24.05 18.35
CA PRO A 344 -6.37 24.94 17.22
C PRO A 344 -5.06 25.62 16.78
N GLY A 345 -4.66 25.43 15.52
CA GLY A 345 -3.42 25.96 14.95
C GLY A 345 -2.25 24.97 14.88
N ASP A 346 -2.37 23.75 15.43
CA ASP A 346 -1.36 22.72 15.23
C ASP A 346 -1.32 22.27 13.76
N VAL A 347 -0.13 22.14 13.21
CA VAL A 347 0.07 21.57 11.87
C VAL A 347 -0.26 20.07 11.94
N PRO A 348 -1.16 19.55 11.07
CA PRO A 348 -1.44 18.12 11.05
C PRO A 348 -0.16 17.30 10.88
N VAL A 349 -0.02 16.22 11.64
CA VAL A 349 1.21 15.40 11.69
C VAL A 349 1.67 14.94 10.31
N GLY A 350 0.73 14.60 9.41
CA GLY A 350 1.03 14.22 8.03
C GLY A 350 1.67 15.35 7.21
N LEU A 351 1.18 16.58 7.33
CA LEU A 351 1.80 17.73 6.66
C LEU A 351 3.16 18.07 7.28
N ALA A 352 3.29 17.98 8.60
CA ALA A 352 4.58 18.17 9.28
C ALA A 352 5.63 17.15 8.81
N ALA A 353 5.25 15.88 8.65
CA ALA A 353 6.10 14.84 8.10
C ALA A 353 6.47 15.10 6.64
N ALA A 354 5.50 15.47 5.79
CA ALA A 354 5.74 15.79 4.38
C ALA A 354 6.72 16.97 4.20
N ARG A 355 6.62 18.02 5.03
CA ARG A 355 7.57 19.14 5.03
C ARG A 355 9.00 18.68 5.37
N ARG A 356 9.17 17.82 6.37
CA ARG A 356 10.49 17.25 6.76
C ARG A 356 11.08 16.33 5.69
N ALA A 357 10.23 15.73 4.86
CA ALA A 357 10.66 14.82 3.79
C ALA A 357 11.22 15.57 2.56
N LEU A 358 10.99 16.88 2.41
CA LEU A 358 11.49 17.62 1.24
C LEU A 358 13.03 17.62 1.18
N ARG A 359 13.57 17.50 -0.03
CA ARG A 359 14.99 17.73 -0.32
C ARG A 359 15.13 18.67 -1.51
N VAL A 360 15.90 19.74 -1.33
CA VAL A 360 16.14 20.77 -2.36
C VAL A 360 17.58 20.70 -2.84
N THR A 361 17.76 20.53 -4.14
CA THR A 361 19.08 20.63 -4.80
C THR A 361 19.10 21.85 -5.72
N ARG A 362 19.98 22.82 -5.43
CA ARG A 362 20.12 24.05 -6.23
C ARG A 362 21.32 23.92 -7.16
N ARG A 363 21.11 24.19 -8.46
CA ARG A 363 22.17 24.18 -9.47
C ARG A 363 22.47 25.57 -10.05
N SER A 364 21.53 26.49 -9.93
CA SER A 364 21.70 27.89 -10.33
C SER A 364 22.00 28.78 -9.13
N ALA A 365 22.86 29.78 -9.32
CA ALA A 365 23.04 30.87 -8.36
C ALA A 365 21.91 31.92 -8.46
N ALA A 366 21.06 31.83 -9.47
CA ALA A 366 19.90 32.71 -9.60
C ALA A 366 18.87 32.42 -8.50
N ALA A 367 18.21 33.47 -8.02
CA ALA A 367 17.11 33.36 -7.05
C ALA A 367 15.83 32.85 -7.75
N VAL A 368 15.74 31.53 -7.92
CA VAL A 368 14.58 30.86 -8.54
C VAL A 368 13.49 30.52 -7.52
N LEU A 369 13.86 30.38 -6.24
CA LEU A 369 12.93 30.18 -5.13
C LEU A 369 13.04 31.31 -4.10
N PRO A 370 11.91 31.76 -3.49
CA PRO A 370 10.54 31.39 -3.87
C PRO A 370 10.17 31.90 -5.27
N LEU A 371 9.13 31.32 -5.87
CA LEU A 371 8.68 31.68 -7.20
C LEU A 371 8.22 33.15 -7.20
N PRO A 372 8.70 33.99 -8.15
CA PRO A 372 8.43 35.44 -8.11
C PRO A 372 7.03 35.82 -8.63
N ALA A 373 6.33 34.89 -9.28
CA ALA A 373 5.01 35.07 -9.87
C ALA A 373 4.30 33.72 -10.03
N PRO A 374 2.97 33.69 -10.27
CA PRO A 374 2.24 32.45 -10.49
C PRO A 374 2.83 31.66 -11.69
N PRO A 375 3.26 30.40 -11.49
CA PRO A 375 3.91 29.62 -12.54
C PRO A 375 2.94 29.05 -13.57
N HIS A 376 3.50 28.55 -14.67
CA HIS A 376 2.90 27.46 -15.44
C HIS A 376 3.47 26.14 -14.93
N VAL A 377 2.61 25.22 -14.54
CA VAL A 377 2.97 23.88 -14.05
C VAL A 377 2.70 22.87 -15.17
N VAL A 378 3.70 22.05 -15.50
CA VAL A 378 3.52 20.90 -16.39
C VAL A 378 3.69 19.62 -15.58
N GLU A 379 2.63 18.81 -15.51
CA GLU A 379 2.62 17.53 -14.79
C GLU A 379 2.76 16.39 -15.81
N LEU A 380 3.89 15.69 -15.80
CA LEU A 380 4.12 14.50 -16.60
C LEU A 380 3.59 13.29 -15.82
N ALA A 381 2.44 12.77 -16.25
CA ALA A 381 1.67 11.75 -15.54
C ALA A 381 1.90 10.35 -16.13
N PRO A 382 2.68 9.48 -15.47
CA PRO A 382 2.78 8.08 -15.86
C PRO A 382 1.53 7.29 -15.47
N GLU A 383 1.35 6.15 -16.11
CA GLU A 383 0.41 5.13 -15.63
C GLU A 383 0.93 4.52 -14.33
N MET A 384 0.03 4.33 -13.36
CA MET A 384 0.37 3.76 -12.06
C MET A 384 0.03 2.28 -11.97
N ASN A 385 0.70 1.56 -11.05
CA ASN A 385 0.43 0.16 -10.78
C ASN A 385 -0.97 -0.06 -10.17
N LEU A 386 -1.44 -1.31 -10.19
CA LEU A 386 -2.80 -1.68 -9.79
C LEU A 386 -3.12 -1.49 -8.29
N ALA A 387 -2.09 -1.35 -7.44
CA ALA A 387 -2.29 -1.08 -6.02
C ALA A 387 -2.79 0.35 -5.75
N ILE A 388 -2.60 1.26 -6.71
CA ILE A 388 -2.96 2.67 -6.60
C ILE A 388 -4.28 2.92 -7.32
N ASP A 389 -5.23 3.56 -6.62
CA ASP A 389 -6.50 3.93 -7.24
C ASP A 389 -6.29 5.02 -8.30
N LYS A 390 -6.71 4.76 -9.54
CA LYS A 390 -6.52 5.65 -10.69
C LYS A 390 -7.16 7.03 -10.50
N GLY A 391 -8.17 7.14 -9.63
CA GLY A 391 -8.83 8.41 -9.30
C GLY A 391 -8.12 9.25 -8.25
N THR A 392 -7.04 8.75 -7.64
CA THR A 392 -6.37 9.45 -6.53
C THR A 392 -5.69 10.73 -7.02
N PRO A 393 -6.09 11.91 -6.51
CA PRO A 393 -5.51 13.16 -6.93
C PRO A 393 -4.07 13.30 -6.42
N TRP A 394 -3.18 13.78 -7.28
CA TRP A 394 -1.80 14.12 -6.97
C TRP A 394 -1.33 15.29 -7.84
N GLY A 395 -0.20 15.88 -7.44
CA GLY A 395 0.44 16.98 -8.16
C GLY A 395 0.70 18.18 -7.25
N VAL A 396 1.33 19.21 -7.80
CA VAL A 396 1.55 20.48 -7.11
C VAL A 396 0.67 21.60 -7.66
N GLY A 397 0.03 21.39 -8.82
CA GLY A 397 -0.74 22.44 -9.50
C GLY A 397 -1.89 23.01 -8.66
N GLU A 398 -2.70 22.12 -8.07
CA GLU A 398 -3.84 22.51 -7.22
C GLU A 398 -3.42 23.26 -5.94
N PRO A 399 -2.51 22.71 -5.11
CA PRO A 399 -2.09 23.42 -3.90
C PRO A 399 -1.33 24.72 -4.23
N LEU A 400 -0.53 24.75 -5.30
CA LEU A 400 0.17 25.96 -5.70
C LEU A 400 -0.76 27.03 -6.27
N GLY A 401 -1.85 26.64 -6.96
CA GLY A 401 -2.88 27.57 -7.43
C GLY A 401 -3.64 28.26 -6.30
N LYS A 402 -3.77 27.62 -5.13
CA LYS A 402 -4.34 28.26 -3.93
C LYS A 402 -3.41 29.31 -3.34
N LEU A 403 -2.10 29.04 -3.32
CA LEU A 403 -1.09 29.94 -2.73
C LEU A 403 -0.70 31.08 -3.69
N LEU A 404 -0.64 30.79 -4.99
CA LEU A 404 -0.32 31.72 -6.06
C LEU A 404 -1.45 31.76 -7.11
N PRO A 405 -2.53 32.53 -6.85
CA PRO A 405 -3.65 32.66 -7.77
C PRO A 405 -3.20 33.09 -9.17
N GLY A 406 -3.70 32.40 -10.19
CA GLY A 406 -3.31 32.57 -11.59
C GLY A 406 -2.38 31.46 -12.10
N THR A 407 -1.87 30.58 -11.23
CA THR A 407 -1.14 29.37 -11.64
C THR A 407 -1.96 28.58 -12.67
N THR A 408 -1.32 28.16 -13.76
CA THR A 408 -1.95 27.33 -14.80
C THR A 408 -1.29 25.96 -14.82
N VAL A 409 -2.04 24.92 -15.21
CA VAL A 409 -1.57 23.53 -15.19
C VAL A 409 -1.84 22.88 -16.54
N THR A 410 -0.84 22.20 -17.09
CA THR A 410 -0.99 21.27 -18.21
C THR A 410 -0.54 19.89 -17.77
N ARG A 411 -1.40 18.88 -17.97
CA ARG A 411 -1.07 17.48 -17.68
C ARG A 411 -0.82 16.74 -18.98
N LEU A 412 0.31 16.03 -19.05
CA LEU A 412 0.70 15.24 -20.21
C LEU A 412 0.90 13.78 -19.79
N GLU A 413 0.40 12.87 -20.60
CA GLU A 413 0.57 11.42 -20.47
C GLU A 413 1.56 10.94 -21.54
N ALA A 414 2.02 9.70 -21.45
CA ALA A 414 2.93 9.10 -22.44
C ALA A 414 2.44 9.26 -23.89
N SER A 415 1.14 9.12 -24.13
CA SER A 415 0.53 9.23 -25.46
C SER A 415 0.41 10.67 -25.98
N THR A 416 0.46 11.67 -25.09
CA THR A 416 0.21 13.08 -25.41
C THR A 416 1.45 13.98 -25.26
N ALA A 417 2.52 13.48 -24.63
CA ALA A 417 3.81 14.18 -24.46
C ALA A 417 4.65 14.23 -25.75
N THR A 418 4.06 14.73 -26.84
CA THR A 418 4.74 14.91 -28.13
C THR A 418 5.56 16.20 -28.14
N GLY A 419 6.55 16.31 -29.04
CA GLY A 419 7.36 17.53 -29.17
C GLY A 419 6.52 18.78 -29.41
N SER A 420 5.44 18.70 -30.19
CA SER A 420 4.53 19.84 -30.40
C SER A 420 3.72 20.20 -29.16
N ALA A 421 3.36 19.22 -28.33
CA ALA A 421 2.72 19.48 -27.04
C ALA A 421 3.68 20.18 -26.08
N ILE A 422 4.96 19.79 -26.06
CA ILE A 422 6.00 20.45 -25.26
C ILE A 422 6.22 21.90 -25.72
N GLU A 423 6.24 22.16 -27.03
CA GLU A 423 6.31 23.54 -27.56
C GLU A 423 5.08 24.39 -27.16
N ALA A 424 3.89 23.80 -27.13
CA ALA A 424 2.69 24.49 -26.66
C ALA A 424 2.74 24.82 -25.16
N VAL A 425 3.32 23.94 -24.34
CA VAL A 425 3.62 24.19 -22.91
C VAL A 425 4.60 25.35 -22.76
N LEU A 426 5.69 25.35 -23.54
CA LEU A 426 6.69 26.44 -23.51
C LEU A 426 6.06 27.79 -23.88
N ALA A 427 5.20 27.82 -24.91
CA ALA A 427 4.45 29.01 -25.28
C ALA A 427 3.50 29.48 -24.17
N SER A 428 2.81 28.54 -23.50
CA SER A 428 1.92 28.84 -22.37
C SER A 428 2.66 29.34 -21.13
N ALA A 429 3.92 28.94 -20.96
CA ALA A 429 4.81 29.38 -19.88
C ALA A 429 5.55 30.69 -20.20
N ALA A 430 5.32 31.32 -21.36
CA ALA A 430 6.02 32.53 -21.76
C ALA A 430 5.83 33.67 -20.74
N GLY A 431 6.93 34.26 -20.29
CA GLY A 431 6.91 35.33 -19.28
C GLY A 431 6.56 34.89 -17.87
N ARG A 432 6.51 33.58 -17.59
CA ARG A 432 6.15 33.01 -16.28
C ARG A 432 7.21 32.01 -15.81
N PRO A 433 7.34 31.78 -14.49
CA PRO A 433 8.12 30.66 -13.99
C PRO A 433 7.56 29.34 -14.50
N LEU A 434 8.43 28.39 -14.81
CA LEU A 434 8.07 27.04 -15.25
C LEU A 434 8.37 26.05 -14.14
N VAL A 435 7.38 25.24 -13.77
CA VAL A 435 7.51 24.12 -12.84
C VAL A 435 7.19 22.83 -13.58
N ALA A 436 8.17 21.96 -13.75
CA ALA A 436 7.98 20.63 -14.31
C ALA A 436 7.85 19.61 -13.19
N VAL A 437 6.73 18.91 -13.12
CA VAL A 437 6.44 17.88 -12.12
C VAL A 437 6.55 16.52 -12.79
N VAL A 438 7.35 15.65 -12.20
CA VAL A 438 7.60 14.30 -12.68
C VAL A 438 7.33 13.29 -11.57
N ARG A 439 7.15 12.04 -11.97
CA ARG A 439 7.03 10.91 -11.06
C ARG A 439 7.81 9.75 -11.62
N ASP A 440 8.83 9.32 -10.87
CA ASP A 440 9.73 8.23 -11.24
C ASP A 440 10.37 8.46 -12.61
N ALA A 441 10.87 9.68 -12.87
CA ALA A 441 11.34 10.07 -14.20
C ALA A 441 12.40 9.10 -14.78
N HIS A 442 13.20 8.48 -13.91
CA HIS A 442 14.21 7.49 -14.28
C HIS A 442 13.62 6.20 -14.89
N ARG A 443 12.36 5.87 -14.61
CA ARG A 443 11.66 4.67 -15.12
C ARG A 443 10.93 4.90 -16.44
N HIS A 444 10.81 6.16 -16.86
CA HIS A 444 9.98 6.55 -18.00
C HIS A 444 10.79 7.36 -19.01
N ALA A 445 11.30 6.69 -20.05
CA ALA A 445 12.10 7.33 -21.11
C ALA A 445 11.40 8.57 -21.71
N TRP A 446 10.08 8.48 -21.95
CA TRP A 446 9.29 9.60 -22.47
C TRP A 446 9.26 10.82 -21.54
N GLN A 447 9.29 10.62 -20.21
CA GLN A 447 9.39 11.72 -19.25
C GLN A 447 10.78 12.36 -19.32
N ALA A 448 11.83 11.54 -19.42
CA ALA A 448 13.20 12.03 -19.57
C ALA A 448 13.38 12.86 -20.85
N ASP A 449 12.81 12.42 -21.97
CA ASP A 449 12.83 13.13 -23.25
C ASP A 449 12.05 14.46 -23.17
N ALA A 450 10.83 14.43 -22.63
CA ALA A 450 10.01 15.62 -22.44
C ALA A 450 10.69 16.64 -21.50
N LEU A 451 11.26 16.17 -20.39
CA LEU A 451 11.98 17.00 -19.45
C LEU A 451 13.26 17.58 -20.08
N GLY A 452 13.99 16.79 -20.87
CA GLY A 452 15.16 17.24 -21.62
C GLY A 452 14.81 18.38 -22.58
N HIS A 453 13.71 18.27 -23.32
CA HIS A 453 13.21 19.32 -24.21
C HIS A 453 12.83 20.58 -23.43
N LEU A 454 12.03 20.45 -22.36
CA LEU A 454 11.65 21.59 -21.51
C LEU A 454 12.87 22.31 -20.93
N LEU A 455 13.84 21.57 -20.37
CA LEU A 455 15.02 22.12 -19.71
C LEU A 455 16.04 22.71 -20.70
N ALA A 456 16.09 22.23 -21.94
CA ALA A 456 16.91 22.85 -22.99
C ALA A 456 16.40 24.27 -23.34
N ALA A 457 15.08 24.47 -23.36
CA ALA A 457 14.46 25.76 -23.63
C ALA A 457 14.38 26.67 -22.38
N ARG A 458 14.18 26.06 -21.19
CA ARG A 458 13.99 26.74 -19.90
C ARG A 458 14.92 26.15 -18.83
N PRO A 459 16.24 26.43 -18.92
CA PRO A 459 17.19 25.95 -17.91
C PRO A 459 16.95 26.56 -16.52
N ASP A 460 16.16 27.63 -16.43
CA ASP A 460 15.69 28.28 -15.21
C ASP A 460 14.53 27.55 -14.51
N ALA A 461 13.94 26.52 -15.13
CA ALA A 461 12.80 25.81 -14.59
C ALA A 461 13.11 25.10 -13.27
N VAL A 462 12.07 24.98 -12.44
CA VAL A 462 12.09 24.13 -11.24
C VAL A 462 11.54 22.75 -11.61
N VAL A 463 12.24 21.70 -11.20
CA VAL A 463 11.78 20.31 -11.35
C VAL A 463 11.32 19.81 -10.00
N VAL A 464 10.09 19.30 -9.91
CA VAL A 464 9.54 18.65 -8.72
C VAL A 464 9.38 17.16 -9.02
N GLU A 465 10.13 16.32 -8.33
CA GLU A 465 10.03 14.86 -8.42
C GLU A 465 9.18 14.34 -7.25
N MET A 466 8.00 13.80 -7.59
CA MET A 466 7.03 13.26 -6.63
C MET A 466 7.08 11.74 -6.49
N GLY A 467 7.94 11.08 -7.27
CA GLY A 467 8.27 9.65 -7.21
C GLY A 467 9.56 9.36 -6.42
N LEU A 468 10.21 8.26 -6.78
CA LEU A 468 11.58 7.92 -6.38
C LEU A 468 12.59 8.74 -7.21
N PRO A 469 13.40 9.61 -6.57
CA PRO A 469 14.34 10.45 -7.29
C PRO A 469 15.56 9.65 -7.77
N GLY A 470 15.63 9.38 -9.07
CA GLY A 470 16.81 8.77 -9.70
C GLY A 470 17.92 9.77 -10.03
N ARG A 471 17.57 11.06 -10.20
CA ARG A 471 18.50 12.16 -10.43
C ARG A 471 18.05 13.39 -9.66
N SER A 472 19.00 14.12 -9.09
CA SER A 472 18.75 15.40 -8.42
C SER A 472 19.38 16.59 -9.16
N ASP A 473 20.04 16.34 -10.28
CA ASP A 473 20.77 17.33 -11.05
C ASP A 473 19.94 17.91 -12.21
N LEU A 474 18.64 18.11 -12.03
CA LEU A 474 17.71 18.57 -13.07
C LEU A 474 17.25 20.02 -12.82
N GLY A 475 17.11 20.80 -13.90
CA GLY A 475 16.69 22.21 -13.85
C GLY A 475 17.62 23.13 -13.06
N ALA A 476 17.14 24.34 -12.77
CA ALA A 476 17.84 25.27 -11.90
C ALA A 476 17.71 24.87 -10.42
N VAL A 477 16.57 24.29 -10.06
CA VAL A 477 16.29 23.69 -8.76
C VAL A 477 15.56 22.37 -8.97
N HIS A 478 16.02 21.34 -8.27
CA HIS A 478 15.32 20.07 -8.14
C HIS A 478 14.76 19.93 -6.73
N LEU A 479 13.46 19.64 -6.61
CA LEU A 479 12.75 19.42 -5.37
C LEU A 479 12.22 17.98 -5.35
N ALA A 480 12.71 17.14 -4.44
CA ALA A 480 12.18 15.80 -4.24
C ALA A 480 11.19 15.80 -3.05
N THR A 481 9.98 15.30 -3.28
CA THR A 481 8.96 15.14 -2.23
C THR A 481 8.92 13.73 -1.66
N HIS A 482 9.54 12.76 -2.33
CA HIS A 482 9.64 11.35 -1.91
C HIS A 482 8.26 10.68 -1.74
N GLY A 483 7.29 11.09 -2.54
CA GLY A 483 5.92 10.57 -2.54
C GLY A 483 4.93 11.54 -3.15
N SER A 484 3.87 11.01 -3.77
CA SER A 484 2.85 11.82 -4.46
C SER A 484 1.56 12.06 -3.67
N ALA A 485 1.58 11.77 -2.37
CA ALA A 485 0.46 12.09 -1.46
C ALA A 485 0.04 13.57 -1.57
N ARG A 486 -1.23 13.88 -1.31
CA ARG A 486 -1.72 15.26 -1.37
C ARG A 486 -0.90 16.19 -0.45
N VAL A 487 -0.55 15.74 0.75
CA VAL A 487 0.31 16.52 1.67
C VAL A 487 1.74 16.73 1.18
N CYS A 488 2.28 15.84 0.36
CA CYS A 488 3.57 16.03 -0.29
C CYS A 488 3.50 17.14 -1.34
N GLY A 489 2.43 17.15 -2.14
CA GLY A 489 2.15 18.25 -3.08
C GLY A 489 1.94 19.59 -2.39
N GLN A 490 1.24 19.59 -1.25
CA GLN A 490 1.05 20.78 -0.42
C GLN A 490 2.38 21.30 0.14
N ALA A 491 3.21 20.43 0.74
CA ALA A 491 4.51 20.82 1.29
C ALA A 491 5.44 21.41 0.20
N ALA A 492 5.44 20.81 -1.00
CA ALA A 492 6.18 21.34 -2.14
C ALA A 492 5.66 22.73 -2.55
N ALA A 493 4.34 22.90 -2.65
CA ALA A 493 3.74 24.18 -3.01
C ALA A 493 4.07 25.30 -2.00
N GLU A 494 4.06 25.01 -0.70
CA GLU A 494 4.44 25.97 0.35
C GLU A 494 5.91 26.43 0.21
N LEU A 495 6.82 25.51 -0.12
CA LEU A 495 8.22 25.83 -0.38
C LEU A 495 8.39 26.65 -1.67
N LEU A 496 7.66 26.30 -2.73
CA LEU A 496 7.67 27.03 -4.00
C LEU A 496 7.13 28.46 -3.84
N ALA A 497 6.09 28.65 -3.02
CA ALA A 497 5.47 29.96 -2.76
C ALA A 497 6.23 30.80 -1.72
N GLY A 498 7.18 30.21 -0.98
CA GLY A 498 7.95 30.91 0.05
C GLY A 498 7.30 30.96 1.43
N GLU A 499 6.26 30.15 1.65
CA GLU A 499 5.64 29.97 2.97
C GLU A 499 6.43 28.98 3.86
N LEU A 500 7.28 28.15 3.25
CA LEU A 500 8.22 27.27 3.92
C LEU A 500 9.66 27.65 3.55
N GLN A 501 10.53 27.77 4.55
CA GLN A 501 11.96 27.96 4.31
C GLN A 501 12.63 26.64 3.92
N ALA A 502 13.49 26.72 2.91
CA ALA A 502 14.15 25.59 2.26
C ALA A 502 15.39 25.06 2.98
#